data_AF-A0A388QR32-F1
#
_entry.id   AF-A0A388QR32-F1
#
_cell.length_a   1.000
_cell.length_b   1.000
_cell.length_c   1.000
_cell.angle_alpha   90.00
_cell.angle_beta   90.00
_cell.angle_gamma   90.00
#
_symmetry.space_group_name_H-M   'P 1'
#
loop_
_entity.id
_entity.type
_entity.pdbx_description
1 polymer ?
#
loop_
_entity_poly.entity_id
_entity_poly.type
_entity_poly.pdbx_seq_one_letter_code
_entity_poly.pdbx_strand_id
1 'polypeptide(L)'
;MAATRILLVDNGSLRPEATLALRRLSEEVGQLLSQPVLPISVLHSHKIDPTLLGGEPAIIFEQAVQTAKQDGIEELVVLPLFIGHSLALTEYLPKVFAEARAGKMQLRIREPLFDPRDLAELPGMLIDNLQSTGWTKGSGTVFLCDHGSPTPKVTMCRNTLAAVLRKELGLKADELIPCSMERREGPEYDFNQPLLADALKQAKGEVVILMLFLLPGRHAGPDGDVATIAKEHAPAGVPCKLSPLLGTHPHLPALLEQRYRFVPRVQTAKLVGIAALLLSFALAIVMKSHLPPSLQNLFGFLLVQVGVIAGVVALAFRYLRSKHRNKS
;
A
#
# COMPACT_ATOMS: atom_id res chain seq x y z
N MET A 1 5.00 2.90 28.74
CA MET A 1 5.10 2.48 27.33
C MET A 1 6.04 3.45 26.65
N ALA A 2 6.88 2.97 25.72
CA ALA A 2 7.63 3.82 24.81
C ALA A 2 6.68 4.87 24.20
N ALA A 3 7.08 6.14 24.14
CA ALA A 3 6.23 7.16 23.53
C ALA A 3 6.10 6.89 22.03
N THR A 4 4.95 6.38 21.58
CA THR A 4 4.64 6.12 20.18
C THR A 4 3.83 7.28 19.60
N ARG A 5 4.15 7.68 18.37
CA ARG A 5 3.39 8.69 17.62
C ARG A 5 2.95 8.12 16.27
N ILE A 6 1.66 8.24 15.96
CA ILE A 6 1.06 7.72 14.74
C ILE A 6 0.90 8.86 13.73
N LEU A 7 1.35 8.63 12.51
CA LEU A 7 1.27 9.57 11.40
C LEU A 7 0.42 8.95 10.28
N LEU A 8 -0.65 9.61 9.85
CA LEU A 8 -1.31 9.29 8.59
C LEU A 8 -0.60 10.07 7.48
N VAL A 9 0.02 9.34 6.55
CA VAL A 9 0.94 9.93 5.58
C VAL A 9 0.41 9.83 4.15
N ASP A 10 0.20 10.97 3.50
CA ASP A 10 -0.12 11.06 2.07
C ASP A 10 1.09 11.53 1.24
N ASN A 11 0.95 11.59 -0.09
CA ASN A 11 2.04 12.09 -0.95
C ASN A 11 2.26 13.61 -0.77
N GLY A 12 1.19 14.35 -0.47
CA GLY A 12 1.20 15.80 -0.39
C GLY A 12 0.71 16.49 -1.65
N SER A 13 0.12 17.66 -1.46
CA SER A 13 -0.49 18.49 -2.50
C SER A 13 -0.30 19.96 -2.14
N LEU A 14 -0.37 20.84 -3.14
CA LEU A 14 -0.44 22.29 -2.94
C LEU A 14 -1.89 22.80 -2.87
N ARG A 15 -2.87 21.91 -3.01
CA ARG A 15 -4.30 22.23 -2.88
C ARG A 15 -4.71 22.15 -1.40
N PRO A 16 -5.24 23.22 -0.79
CA PRO A 16 -5.67 23.24 0.61
C PRO A 16 -6.63 22.10 0.96
N GLU A 17 -7.52 21.75 0.02
CA GLU A 17 -8.55 20.72 0.20
C GLU A 17 -7.96 19.35 0.52
N ALA A 18 -6.75 19.05 0.01
CA ALA A 18 -6.05 17.81 0.29
C ALA A 18 -5.63 17.74 1.76
N THR A 19 -5.01 18.80 2.28
CA THR A 19 -4.60 18.88 3.69
C THR A 19 -5.79 18.86 4.63
N LEU A 20 -6.87 19.58 4.29
CA LEU A 20 -8.11 19.57 5.08
C LEU A 20 -8.77 18.18 5.09
N ALA A 21 -8.78 17.47 3.96
CA ALA A 21 -9.26 16.10 3.89
C ALA A 21 -8.38 15.13 4.69
N LEU A 22 -7.06 15.27 4.63
CA LEU A 22 -6.12 14.47 5.42
C LEU A 22 -6.33 14.68 6.93
N ARG A 23 -6.61 15.93 7.37
CA ARG A 23 -6.93 16.25 8.77
C ARG A 23 -8.17 15.51 9.25
N ARG A 24 -9.28 15.64 8.51
CA ARG A 24 -10.54 14.95 8.84
C ARG A 24 -10.35 13.43 8.92
N LEU A 25 -9.69 12.84 7.93
CA LEU A 25 -9.41 11.40 7.91
C LEU A 25 -8.52 10.98 9.09
N SER A 26 -7.53 11.80 9.46
CA SER A 26 -6.68 11.53 10.63
C SER A 26 -7.47 11.57 11.93
N GLU A 27 -8.41 12.51 12.08
CA GLU A 27 -9.31 12.58 13.24
C GLU A 27 -10.20 11.33 13.33
N GLU A 28 -10.82 10.92 12.21
CA GLU A 28 -11.66 9.71 12.14
C GLU A 28 -10.89 8.44 12.52
N VAL A 29 -9.69 8.25 11.94
CA VAL A 29 -8.82 7.11 12.29
C VAL A 29 -8.37 7.20 13.75
N GLY A 30 -8.07 8.40 14.24
CA GLY A 30 -7.68 8.62 15.63
C GLY A 30 -8.78 8.26 16.64
N GLN A 31 -10.04 8.53 16.29
CA GLN A 31 -11.20 8.10 17.07
C GLN A 31 -11.29 6.57 17.13
N LEU A 32 -11.18 5.88 15.99
CA LEU A 32 -11.20 4.41 15.93
C LEU A 32 -10.05 3.77 16.72
N LEU A 33 -8.88 4.38 16.69
CA LEU A 33 -7.70 3.91 17.42
C LEU A 33 -7.67 4.32 18.90
N SER A 34 -8.54 5.25 19.31
CA SER A 34 -8.48 5.92 20.62
C SER A 34 -7.09 6.52 20.89
N GLN A 35 -6.42 7.02 19.84
CA GLN A 35 -5.07 7.57 19.89
C GLN A 35 -4.93 8.73 18.89
N PRO A 36 -4.16 9.79 19.19
CA PRO A 36 -3.90 10.84 18.22
C PRO A 36 -3.19 10.29 16.97
N VAL A 37 -3.72 10.64 15.80
CA VAL A 37 -3.10 10.37 14.50
C VAL A 37 -2.82 11.70 13.84
N LEU A 38 -1.56 11.96 13.51
CA LEU A 38 -1.16 13.24 12.92
C LEU A 38 -1.26 13.21 11.39
N PRO A 39 -1.90 14.21 10.76
CA PRO A 39 -1.96 14.35 9.30
C PRO A 39 -0.64 14.91 8.78
N ILE A 40 0.14 14.07 8.10
CA ILE A 40 1.48 14.44 7.60
C ILE A 40 1.54 14.19 6.10
N SER A 41 2.14 15.11 5.34
CA SER A 41 2.47 14.83 3.94
C SER A 41 3.92 14.41 3.77
N VAL A 42 4.21 13.62 2.74
CA VAL A 42 5.59 13.37 2.33
C VAL A 42 6.27 14.70 1.97
N LEU A 43 5.66 15.50 1.10
CA LEU A 43 6.24 16.75 0.57
C LEU A 43 5.17 17.83 0.29
N HIS A 44 5.63 19.00 -0.16
CA HIS A 44 4.87 20.11 -0.75
C HIS A 44 3.89 20.88 0.14
N SER A 45 3.11 20.22 0.98
CA SER A 45 1.96 20.83 1.68
C SER A 45 2.34 21.99 2.61
N HIS A 46 3.54 21.98 3.19
CA HIS A 46 4.08 23.09 4.00
C HIS A 46 4.18 24.44 3.26
N LYS A 47 4.02 24.46 1.93
CA LYS A 47 4.02 25.68 1.12
C LYS A 47 2.63 26.32 0.99
N ILE A 48 1.59 25.66 1.48
CA ILE A 48 0.23 26.21 1.50
C ILE A 48 0.17 27.31 2.56
N ASP A 49 -0.46 28.43 2.21
CA ASP A 49 -0.74 29.51 3.15
C ASP A 49 -1.61 28.99 4.32
N PRO A 50 -1.16 29.10 5.58
CA PRO A 50 -1.91 28.62 6.74
C PRO A 50 -3.31 29.23 6.86
N THR A 51 -3.55 30.43 6.32
CA THR A 51 -4.89 31.05 6.32
C THR A 51 -5.92 30.24 5.53
N LEU A 52 -5.48 29.52 4.49
CA LEU A 52 -6.31 28.59 3.72
C LEU A 52 -6.54 27.25 4.45
N LEU A 53 -5.83 27.04 5.56
CA LEU A 53 -5.85 25.83 6.39
C LEU A 53 -6.41 26.11 7.79
N GLY A 54 -7.17 27.20 7.96
CA GLY A 54 -7.76 27.55 9.26
C GLY A 54 -6.74 28.05 10.29
N GLY A 55 -5.62 28.61 9.84
CA GLY A 55 -4.55 29.18 10.67
C GLY A 55 -3.43 28.19 11.01
N GLU A 56 -3.69 26.88 10.92
CA GLU A 56 -2.70 25.85 11.22
C GLU A 56 -1.92 25.45 9.95
N PRO A 57 -0.58 25.50 9.92
CA PRO A 57 0.20 25.07 8.77
C PRO A 57 0.10 23.55 8.53
N ALA A 58 0.31 23.12 7.29
CA ALA A 58 0.52 21.71 6.98
C ALA A 58 1.95 21.29 7.38
N ILE A 59 2.11 20.05 7.83
CA ILE A 59 3.39 19.51 8.28
C ILE A 59 3.86 18.45 7.30
N ILE A 60 5.13 18.53 6.87
CA ILE A 60 5.77 17.48 6.09
C ILE A 60 6.56 16.51 6.95
N PHE A 61 6.84 15.32 6.41
CA PHE A 61 7.47 14.23 7.15
C PHE A 61 8.80 14.60 7.79
N GLU A 62 9.66 15.36 7.11
CA GLU A 62 10.93 15.83 7.67
C GLU A 62 10.72 16.63 8.97
N GLN A 63 9.79 17.59 8.96
CA GLN A 63 9.43 18.40 10.13
C GLN A 63 8.86 17.51 11.24
N ALA A 64 7.98 16.58 10.90
CA ALA A 64 7.39 15.64 11.86
C ALA A 64 8.45 14.78 12.58
N VAL A 65 9.50 14.35 11.87
CA VAL A 65 10.62 13.59 12.45
C VAL A 65 11.43 14.48 13.41
N GLN A 66 11.68 15.74 13.06
CA GLN A 66 12.41 16.67 13.94
C GLN A 66 11.62 16.99 15.21
N THR A 67 10.31 17.26 15.10
CA THR A 67 9.44 17.49 16.26
C THR A 67 9.34 16.26 17.14
N ALA A 68 9.17 15.06 16.56
CA ALA A 68 9.15 13.80 17.32
C ALA A 68 10.44 13.58 18.13
N LYS A 69 11.60 13.95 17.56
CA LYS A 69 12.88 13.89 18.26
C LYS A 69 12.95 14.85 19.44
N GLN A 70 12.48 16.09 19.27
CA GLN A 70 12.44 17.09 20.34
C GLN A 70 11.51 16.67 21.49
N ASP A 71 10.39 16.03 21.14
CA ASP A 71 9.40 15.53 22.09
C ASP A 71 9.81 14.22 22.79
N GLY A 72 10.98 13.64 22.46
CA GLY A 72 11.45 12.39 23.05
C GLY A 72 10.65 11.15 22.63
N ILE A 73 10.06 11.16 21.43
CA ILE A 73 9.33 10.01 20.88
C ILE A 73 10.29 8.84 20.62
N GLU A 74 9.87 7.64 21.00
CA GLU A 74 10.65 6.41 20.84
C GLU A 74 10.31 5.65 19.54
N GLU A 75 9.07 5.78 19.05
CA GLU A 75 8.65 5.14 17.80
C GLU A 75 7.68 6.04 17.00
N LEU A 76 7.99 6.25 15.72
CA LEU A 76 7.05 6.77 14.73
C LEU A 76 6.41 5.61 13.96
N VAL A 77 5.09 5.55 13.98
CA VAL A 77 4.31 4.60 13.18
C VAL A 77 3.65 5.35 12.02
N VAL A 78 4.03 5.02 10.79
CA VAL A 78 3.43 5.57 9.57
C VAL A 78 2.31 4.67 9.10
N LEU A 79 1.11 5.24 8.97
CA LEU A 79 -0.04 4.70 8.25
C LEU A 79 -0.04 5.28 6.83
N PRO A 80 0.30 4.50 5.79
CA PRO A 80 0.37 5.02 4.44
C PRO A 80 -1.03 5.20 3.84
N LEU A 81 -1.37 6.43 3.46
CA LEU A 81 -2.47 6.73 2.54
C LEU A 81 -1.97 6.57 1.10
N PHE A 82 -1.65 5.32 0.73
CA PHE A 82 -1.10 4.93 -0.57
C PHE A 82 -1.72 3.62 -1.04
N ILE A 83 -1.94 3.48 -2.35
CA ILE A 83 -2.49 2.25 -2.93
C ILE A 83 -1.51 1.08 -2.80
N GLY A 84 -0.24 1.29 -3.13
CA GLY A 84 0.79 0.25 -3.07
C GLY A 84 2.15 0.80 -2.63
N HIS A 85 3.17 -0.06 -2.62
CA HIS A 85 4.54 0.29 -2.22
C HIS A 85 5.21 1.21 -3.25
N SER A 86 4.98 2.51 -3.10
CA SER A 86 5.63 3.57 -3.89
C SER A 86 7.06 3.85 -3.41
N LEU A 87 7.84 4.56 -4.23
CA LEU A 87 9.19 5.02 -3.84
C LEU A 87 9.15 5.94 -2.61
N ALA A 88 8.03 6.64 -2.39
CA ALA A 88 7.85 7.43 -1.19
C ALA A 88 8.01 6.56 0.06
N LEU A 89 7.35 5.40 0.08
CA LEU A 89 7.36 4.48 1.22
C LEU A 89 8.63 3.64 1.30
N THR A 90 9.14 3.16 0.17
CA THR A 90 10.24 2.19 0.16
C THR A 90 11.62 2.84 0.22
N GLU A 91 11.75 4.09 -0.20
CA GLU A 91 13.04 4.77 -0.32
C GLU A 91 13.05 6.13 0.38
N TYR A 92 12.12 7.02 0.03
CA TYR A 92 12.18 8.42 0.47
C TYR A 92 11.96 8.58 1.98
N LEU A 93 10.84 8.07 2.54
CA LEU A 93 10.57 8.18 3.98
C LEU A 93 11.68 7.54 4.84
N PRO A 94 12.16 6.31 4.54
CA PRO A 94 13.31 5.74 5.24
C PRO A 94 14.57 6.60 5.15
N LYS A 95 14.87 7.16 3.97
CA LYS A 95 16.04 8.03 3.77
C LYS A 95 15.94 9.29 4.62
N VAL A 96 14.83 10.02 4.56
CA VAL A 96 14.61 11.25 5.35
C VAL A 96 14.72 10.96 6.85
N PHE A 97 14.15 9.84 7.30
CA PHE A 97 14.26 9.43 8.71
C PHE A 97 15.71 9.11 9.13
N ALA A 98 16.47 8.44 8.26
CA ALA A 98 17.87 8.11 8.52
C ALA A 98 18.78 9.35 8.53
N GLU A 99 18.57 10.28 7.60
CA GLU A 99 19.32 11.54 7.49
C GLU A 99 19.08 12.46 8.69
N ALA A 100 17.85 12.48 9.24
CA ALA A 100 17.54 13.19 10.48
C ALA A 100 18.27 12.60 11.73
N ARG A 101 18.98 11.46 11.56
CA ARG A 101 19.72 10.69 12.57
C ARG A 101 18.92 10.59 13.86
N ALA A 102 17.78 9.89 13.76
CA ALA A 102 16.80 9.71 14.81
C ALA A 102 17.30 8.82 15.98
N GLY A 103 18.44 9.16 16.60
CA GLY A 103 18.94 8.57 17.86
C GLY A 103 18.62 7.08 18.04
N LYS A 104 17.83 6.77 19.08
CA LYS A 104 17.25 5.44 19.34
C LYS A 104 15.80 5.30 18.84
N MET A 105 15.24 6.35 18.24
CA MET A 105 13.85 6.38 17.77
C MET A 105 13.71 5.42 16.58
N GLN A 106 12.61 4.66 16.57
CA GLN A 106 12.31 3.67 15.54
C GLN A 106 11.30 4.22 14.53
N LEU A 107 11.45 3.84 13.26
CA LEU A 107 10.44 4.07 12.23
C LEU A 107 9.77 2.74 11.88
N ARG A 108 8.44 2.72 11.93
CA ARG A 108 7.62 1.60 11.48
C ARG A 108 6.63 2.07 10.44
N ILE A 109 6.82 1.64 9.20
CA ILE A 109 5.87 1.91 8.11
C ILE A 109 4.93 0.70 7.99
N ARG A 110 3.62 0.93 8.09
CA ARG A 110 2.59 -0.11 7.89
C ARG A 110 2.41 -0.44 6.41
N GLU A 111 1.67 -1.51 6.14
CA GLU A 111 1.31 -1.87 4.77
C GLU A 111 0.43 -0.78 4.12
N PRO A 112 0.56 -0.54 2.80
CA PRO A 112 -0.34 0.35 2.06
C PRO A 112 -1.77 -0.21 2.05
N LEU A 113 -2.70 0.56 1.48
CA LEU A 113 -4.13 0.20 1.44
C LEU A 113 -4.37 -1.13 0.72
N PHE A 114 -3.56 -1.44 -0.30
CA PHE A 114 -3.68 -2.67 -1.06
C PHE A 114 -2.36 -3.42 -1.20
N ASP A 115 -2.42 -4.72 -0.91
CA ASP A 115 -1.39 -5.69 -1.23
C ASP A 115 -2.03 -6.72 -2.20
N PRO A 116 -1.47 -6.94 -3.40
CA PRO A 116 -1.96 -7.97 -4.32
C PRO A 116 -2.03 -9.38 -3.73
N ARG A 117 -1.38 -9.65 -2.59
CA ARG A 117 -1.42 -10.92 -1.85
C ARG A 117 -2.53 -10.97 -0.79
N ASP A 118 -3.12 -9.82 -0.45
CA ASP A 118 -4.18 -9.64 0.55
C ASP A 118 -5.27 -8.75 -0.05
N LEU A 119 -6.16 -9.37 -0.83
CA LEU A 119 -7.17 -8.71 -1.67
C LEU A 119 -8.35 -8.10 -0.88
N ALA A 120 -8.18 -7.84 0.41
CA ALA A 120 -9.26 -7.39 1.27
C ALA A 120 -9.67 -5.92 1.01
N GLU A 121 -10.99 -5.70 1.06
CA GLU A 121 -11.73 -4.43 1.23
C GLU A 121 -11.64 -3.34 0.14
N LEU A 122 -10.47 -3.04 -0.42
CA LEU A 122 -10.37 -1.99 -1.44
C LEU A 122 -11.21 -2.27 -2.71
N PRO A 123 -11.33 -3.52 -3.21
CA PRO A 123 -12.25 -3.84 -4.31
C PRO A 123 -13.70 -3.47 -4.01
N GLY A 124 -14.17 -3.72 -2.78
CA GLY A 124 -15.53 -3.37 -2.36
C GLY A 124 -15.80 -1.87 -2.43
N MET A 125 -14.87 -1.06 -1.91
CA MET A 125 -14.97 0.41 -1.98
C MET A 125 -15.00 0.93 -3.42
N LEU A 126 -14.25 0.28 -4.33
CA LEU A 126 -14.25 0.62 -5.75
C LEU A 126 -15.56 0.21 -6.43
N ILE A 127 -16.17 -0.91 -6.03
CA ILE A 127 -17.50 -1.32 -6.51
C ILE A 127 -18.56 -0.33 -6.04
N ASP A 128 -18.53 0.07 -4.76
CA ASP A 128 -19.47 1.05 -4.19
C ASP A 128 -19.34 2.40 -4.94
N ASN A 129 -18.11 2.88 -5.14
CA ASN A 129 -17.84 4.08 -5.92
C ASN A 129 -18.33 3.96 -7.37
N LEU A 130 -18.13 2.82 -8.03
CA LEU A 130 -18.64 2.58 -9.39
C LEU A 130 -20.18 2.64 -9.42
N GLN A 131 -20.84 1.94 -8.50
CA GLN A 131 -22.31 1.92 -8.42
C GLN A 131 -22.90 3.30 -8.13
N SER A 132 -22.22 4.12 -7.31
CA SER A 132 -22.65 5.49 -7.00
C SER A 132 -22.75 6.41 -8.23
N THR A 133 -22.10 6.06 -9.34
CA THR A 133 -22.20 6.80 -10.62
C THR A 133 -23.49 6.50 -11.39
N GLY A 134 -24.30 5.54 -10.91
CA GLY A 134 -25.44 4.99 -11.64
C GLY A 134 -25.05 4.02 -12.76
N TRP A 135 -23.80 3.55 -12.77
CA TRP A 135 -23.33 2.55 -13.72
C TRP A 135 -24.15 1.27 -13.62
N THR A 136 -24.50 0.71 -14.77
CA THR A 136 -25.10 -0.63 -14.88
C THR A 136 -24.29 -1.52 -15.81
N LYS A 137 -24.24 -2.82 -15.53
CA LYS A 137 -23.50 -3.77 -16.36
C LYS A 137 -24.01 -3.73 -17.81
N GLY A 138 -23.08 -3.58 -18.76
CA GLY A 138 -23.37 -3.47 -20.19
C GLY A 138 -23.74 -2.06 -20.68
N SER A 139 -23.79 -1.05 -19.80
CA SER A 139 -24.06 0.35 -20.19
C SER A 139 -22.91 1.00 -20.97
N GLY A 140 -21.69 0.51 -20.80
CA GLY A 140 -20.52 1.00 -21.53
C GLY A 140 -19.20 0.54 -20.92
N THR A 141 -18.18 1.41 -21.00
CA THR A 141 -16.80 1.11 -20.61
C THR A 141 -16.41 1.80 -19.30
N VAL A 142 -15.87 1.02 -18.37
CA VAL A 142 -15.28 1.51 -17.13
C VAL A 142 -13.77 1.62 -17.27
N PHE A 143 -13.18 2.75 -16.87
CA PHE A 143 -11.74 2.95 -16.82
C PHE A 143 -11.29 3.03 -15.37
N LEU A 144 -10.54 2.04 -14.87
CA LEU A 144 -9.90 2.13 -13.55
C LEU A 144 -8.62 2.96 -13.73
N CYS A 145 -8.70 4.25 -13.41
CA CYS A 145 -7.63 5.21 -13.66
C CYS A 145 -6.85 5.48 -12.38
N ASP A 146 -5.54 5.19 -12.41
CA ASP A 146 -4.60 5.69 -11.41
C ASP A 146 -3.83 6.91 -11.94
N HIS A 147 -2.95 7.48 -11.11
CA HIS A 147 -2.09 8.57 -11.54
C HIS A 147 -1.06 8.13 -12.58
N GLY A 148 -0.54 6.90 -12.44
CA GLY A 148 0.72 6.45 -13.02
C GLY A 148 1.85 6.48 -12.00
N SER A 149 2.83 5.59 -12.17
CA SER A 149 3.89 5.36 -11.20
C SER A 149 5.26 5.22 -11.86
N PRO A 150 6.34 5.69 -11.20
CA PRO A 150 7.70 5.34 -11.61
C PRO A 150 8.08 3.90 -11.25
N THR A 151 7.21 3.16 -10.54
CA THR A 151 7.46 1.76 -10.16
C THR A 151 6.43 0.81 -10.76
N PRO A 152 6.86 -0.32 -11.34
CA PRO A 152 5.95 -1.35 -11.84
C PRO A 152 5.03 -1.94 -10.76
N LYS A 153 5.47 -1.93 -9.50
CA LYS A 153 4.73 -2.55 -8.38
C LYS A 153 3.40 -1.84 -8.10
N VAL A 154 3.35 -0.52 -8.21
CA VAL A 154 2.10 0.24 -8.00
C VAL A 154 1.15 0.01 -9.18
N THR A 155 1.66 0.00 -10.40
CA THR A 155 0.84 -0.31 -11.59
C THR A 155 0.30 -1.74 -11.57
N MET A 156 1.08 -2.68 -11.03
CA MET A 156 0.60 -4.04 -10.77
C MET A 156 -0.59 -4.04 -9.80
N CYS A 157 -0.62 -3.18 -8.78
CA CYS A 157 -1.77 -3.04 -7.88
C CYS A 157 -3.02 -2.63 -8.66
N ARG A 158 -2.94 -1.61 -9.53
CA ARG A 158 -4.04 -1.21 -10.42
C ARG A 158 -4.53 -2.37 -11.30
N ASN A 159 -3.60 -3.07 -11.95
CA ASN A 159 -3.95 -4.17 -12.85
C ASN A 159 -4.58 -5.36 -12.10
N THR A 160 -4.11 -5.67 -10.88
CA THR A 160 -4.72 -6.67 -10.01
C THR A 160 -6.11 -6.26 -9.57
N LEU A 161 -6.30 -5.01 -9.12
CA LEU A 161 -7.62 -4.48 -8.76
C LEU A 161 -8.60 -4.58 -9.94
N ALA A 162 -8.18 -4.18 -11.15
CA ALA A 162 -9.01 -4.33 -12.35
C ALA A 162 -9.39 -5.79 -12.62
N ALA A 163 -8.47 -6.74 -12.43
CA ALA A 163 -8.77 -8.16 -12.59
C ALA A 163 -9.77 -8.67 -11.53
N VAL A 164 -9.64 -8.23 -10.28
CA VAL A 164 -10.58 -8.56 -9.20
C VAL A 164 -11.97 -7.99 -9.49
N LEU A 165 -12.06 -6.71 -9.83
CA LEU A 165 -13.32 -6.04 -10.16
C LEU A 165 -14.02 -6.71 -11.34
N ARG A 166 -13.28 -7.07 -12.40
CA ARG A 166 -13.83 -7.82 -13.53
C ARG A 166 -14.41 -9.15 -13.11
N LYS A 167 -13.71 -9.89 -12.25
CA LYS A 167 -14.19 -11.19 -11.75
C LYS A 167 -15.46 -11.02 -10.91
N GLU A 168 -15.47 -10.07 -9.98
CA GLU A 168 -16.60 -9.85 -9.06
C GLU A 168 -17.85 -9.33 -9.77
N LEU A 169 -17.68 -8.47 -10.78
CA LEU A 169 -18.78 -7.89 -11.56
C LEU A 169 -19.13 -8.73 -12.82
N GLY A 170 -18.34 -9.78 -13.11
CA GLY A 170 -18.45 -10.61 -14.31
C GLY A 170 -18.27 -9.84 -15.62
N LEU A 171 -17.28 -8.93 -15.66
CA LEU A 171 -16.97 -8.06 -16.80
C LEU A 171 -15.87 -8.66 -17.68
N LYS A 172 -15.95 -8.39 -18.98
CA LYS A 172 -14.91 -8.70 -19.97
C LYS A 172 -13.74 -7.71 -19.86
N ALA A 173 -12.63 -8.07 -20.51
CA ALA A 173 -11.43 -7.23 -20.53
C ALA A 173 -11.65 -5.85 -21.17
N ASP A 174 -12.58 -5.74 -22.12
CA ASP A 174 -12.93 -4.50 -22.81
C ASP A 174 -14.08 -3.71 -22.15
N GLU A 175 -14.70 -4.26 -21.09
CA GLU A 175 -15.74 -3.57 -20.31
C GLU A 175 -15.18 -2.82 -19.10
N LEU A 176 -14.02 -3.24 -18.58
CA LEU A 176 -13.27 -2.52 -17.55
C LEU A 176 -11.80 -2.47 -17.97
N ILE A 177 -11.22 -1.29 -18.18
CA ILE A 177 -9.84 -1.11 -18.67
C ILE A 177 -9.01 -0.39 -17.60
N PRO A 178 -7.94 -1.00 -17.05
CA PRO A 178 -7.00 -0.27 -16.22
C PRO A 178 -6.16 0.69 -17.09
N CYS A 179 -6.00 1.93 -16.64
CA CYS A 179 -5.19 2.93 -17.33
C CYS A 179 -4.50 3.86 -16.33
N SER A 180 -3.47 4.58 -16.79
CA SER A 180 -2.84 5.66 -16.02
C SER A 180 -3.20 7.01 -16.60
N MET A 181 -3.37 8.00 -15.75
CA MET A 181 -3.54 9.38 -16.18
C MET A 181 -2.31 9.86 -16.96
N GLU A 182 -1.11 9.66 -16.40
CA GLU A 182 0.15 10.06 -17.02
C GLU A 182 1.25 9.02 -16.79
N ARG A 183 2.42 9.27 -17.39
CA ARG A 183 3.65 8.52 -17.11
C ARG A 183 4.87 9.39 -17.40
N ARG A 184 6.01 8.98 -16.86
CA ARG A 184 7.31 9.52 -17.30
C ARG A 184 7.62 9.08 -18.73
N GLU A 185 8.39 9.90 -19.43
CA GLU A 185 8.91 9.58 -20.76
C GLU A 185 9.90 8.40 -20.70
N GLY A 186 9.96 7.64 -21.79
CA GLY A 186 10.84 6.48 -21.93
C GLY A 186 10.10 5.14 -21.91
N PRO A 187 10.60 4.12 -22.65
CA PRO A 187 9.98 2.79 -22.73
C PRO A 187 10.00 2.03 -21.40
N GLU A 188 10.91 2.37 -20.48
CA GLU A 188 10.99 1.76 -19.15
C GLU A 188 9.74 2.03 -18.29
N TYR A 189 8.92 3.02 -18.65
CA TYR A 189 7.66 3.36 -17.98
C TYR A 189 6.40 2.91 -18.74
N ASP A 190 6.56 2.14 -19.82
CA ASP A 190 5.44 1.66 -20.65
C ASP A 190 4.52 0.70 -19.88
N PHE A 191 4.95 0.17 -18.73
CA PHE A 191 4.08 -0.60 -17.84
C PHE A 191 2.85 0.18 -17.37
N ASN A 192 2.88 1.53 -17.39
CA ASN A 192 1.73 2.39 -17.06
C ASN A 192 0.63 2.38 -18.14
N GLN A 193 0.93 1.92 -19.35
CA GLN A 193 -0.01 1.93 -20.46
C GLN A 193 -1.24 1.03 -20.20
N PRO A 194 -2.38 1.30 -20.87
CA PRO A 194 -2.64 2.49 -21.71
C PRO A 194 -2.78 3.77 -20.88
N LEU A 195 -2.44 4.93 -21.47
CA LEU A 195 -2.81 6.22 -20.90
C LEU A 195 -4.31 6.47 -21.06
N LEU A 196 -4.91 7.17 -20.09
CA LEU A 196 -6.35 7.47 -20.06
C LEU A 196 -6.79 8.16 -21.36
N ALA A 197 -6.03 9.15 -21.83
CA ALA A 197 -6.31 9.88 -23.07
C ALA A 197 -6.41 8.97 -24.30
N ASP A 198 -5.61 7.90 -24.38
CA ASP A 198 -5.64 6.95 -25.47
C ASP A 198 -6.70 5.85 -25.27
N ALA A 199 -6.93 5.45 -24.03
CA ALA A 199 -7.92 4.46 -23.66
C ALA A 199 -9.36 4.97 -23.94
N LEU A 200 -9.63 6.25 -23.66
CA LEU A 200 -10.94 6.89 -23.88
C LEU A 200 -11.39 6.86 -25.35
N LYS A 201 -10.45 6.95 -26.29
CA LYS A 201 -10.74 6.91 -27.74
C LYS A 201 -11.39 5.60 -28.18
N GLN A 202 -11.23 4.54 -27.39
CA GLN A 202 -11.74 3.19 -27.66
C GLN A 202 -13.00 2.85 -26.84
N ALA A 203 -13.51 3.81 -26.07
CA ALA A 203 -14.68 3.60 -25.24
C ALA A 203 -15.93 3.25 -26.07
N LYS A 204 -16.77 2.38 -25.52
CA LYS A 204 -18.07 1.99 -26.10
C LYS A 204 -19.17 2.32 -25.11
N GLY A 205 -20.27 2.91 -25.58
CA GLY A 205 -21.39 3.27 -24.70
C GLY A 205 -21.01 4.33 -23.67
N GLU A 206 -21.67 4.33 -22.51
CA GLU A 206 -21.37 5.24 -21.40
C GLU A 206 -19.93 5.08 -20.89
N VAL A 207 -19.27 6.18 -20.53
CA VAL A 207 -17.93 6.17 -19.95
C VAL A 207 -18.01 6.42 -18.45
N VAL A 208 -17.40 5.54 -17.67
CA VAL A 208 -17.15 5.78 -16.24
C VAL A 208 -15.66 5.71 -15.96
N ILE A 209 -15.08 6.80 -15.47
CA ILE A 209 -13.72 6.83 -14.94
C ILE A 209 -13.80 6.54 -13.45
N LEU A 210 -13.44 5.32 -13.08
CA LEU A 210 -13.34 4.86 -11.70
C LEU A 210 -12.00 5.33 -11.13
N MET A 211 -12.07 6.31 -10.23
CA MET A 211 -10.93 7.04 -9.68
C MET A 211 -10.16 6.21 -8.65
N LEU A 212 -8.97 5.71 -9.02
CA LEU A 212 -7.99 5.14 -8.09
C LEU A 212 -7.12 6.25 -7.47
N PHE A 213 -7.78 7.28 -6.95
CA PHE A 213 -7.19 8.48 -6.35
C PHE A 213 -7.75 8.67 -4.93
N LEU A 214 -6.89 9.10 -4.00
CA LEU A 214 -7.24 9.17 -2.58
C LEU A 214 -7.79 10.55 -2.22
N LEU A 215 -6.95 11.59 -2.29
CA LEU A 215 -7.32 12.94 -1.88
C LEU A 215 -7.47 13.86 -3.10
N PRO A 216 -8.25 14.97 -2.99
CA PRO A 216 -8.31 15.97 -4.05
C PRO A 216 -6.94 16.61 -4.29
N GLY A 217 -6.70 17.06 -5.51
CA GLY A 217 -5.43 17.65 -5.89
C GLY A 217 -5.48 18.25 -7.29
N ARG A 218 -4.30 18.61 -7.84
CA ARG A 218 -4.21 19.06 -9.24
C ARG A 218 -4.78 18.02 -10.22
N HIS A 219 -4.53 16.75 -9.93
CA HIS A 219 -4.88 15.64 -10.82
C HIS A 219 -6.30 15.12 -10.61
N ALA A 220 -6.81 15.19 -9.39
CA ALA A 220 -8.03 14.50 -8.96
C ALA A 220 -9.03 15.47 -8.33
N GLY A 221 -10.28 15.41 -8.81
CA GLY A 221 -11.38 16.28 -8.41
C GLY A 221 -12.19 16.77 -9.62
N PRO A 222 -13.29 17.52 -9.40
CA PRO A 222 -14.16 18.01 -10.47
C PRO A 222 -13.42 18.82 -11.55
N ASP A 223 -12.38 19.55 -11.15
CA ASP A 223 -11.56 20.39 -12.03
C ASP A 223 -10.12 19.86 -12.18
N GLY A 224 -9.91 18.56 -11.92
CA GLY A 224 -8.59 17.93 -12.01
C GLY A 224 -8.17 17.58 -13.43
N ASP A 225 -6.89 17.23 -13.62
CA ASP A 225 -6.35 16.78 -14.91
C ASP A 225 -7.15 15.61 -15.51
N VAL A 226 -7.65 14.66 -14.69
CA VAL A 226 -8.50 13.56 -15.19
C VAL A 226 -9.80 14.07 -15.81
N ALA A 227 -10.46 15.05 -15.20
CA ALA A 227 -11.69 15.64 -15.74
C ALA A 227 -11.42 16.39 -17.05
N THR A 228 -10.27 17.06 -17.15
CA THR A 228 -9.80 17.72 -18.38
C THR A 228 -9.55 16.69 -19.49
N ILE A 229 -8.79 15.62 -19.20
CA ILE A 229 -8.53 14.54 -20.15
C ILE A 229 -9.85 13.91 -20.63
N ALA A 230 -10.78 13.66 -19.71
CA ALA A 230 -12.09 13.13 -20.03
C ALA A 230 -12.86 14.01 -21.01
N LYS A 231 -12.90 15.32 -20.77
CA LYS A 231 -13.56 16.29 -21.65
C LYS A 231 -12.93 16.35 -23.05
N GLU A 232 -11.62 16.22 -23.13
CA GLU A 232 -10.86 16.36 -24.39
C GLU A 232 -10.85 15.08 -25.23
N HIS A 233 -10.87 13.90 -24.60
CA HIS A 233 -10.59 12.63 -25.27
C HIS A 233 -11.75 11.64 -25.26
N ALA A 234 -12.82 11.87 -24.49
CA ALA A 234 -14.01 11.02 -24.57
C ALA A 234 -14.71 11.17 -25.94
N PRO A 235 -15.34 10.11 -26.47
CA PRO A 235 -16.05 10.19 -27.74
C PRO A 235 -17.19 11.21 -27.70
N ALA A 236 -17.39 11.95 -28.80
CA ALA A 236 -18.42 12.98 -28.87
C ALA A 236 -19.83 12.39 -28.63
N GLY A 237 -20.62 13.07 -27.80
CA GLY A 237 -21.98 12.64 -27.46
C GLY A 237 -22.07 11.48 -26.45
N VAL A 238 -20.93 11.01 -25.93
CA VAL A 238 -20.90 9.98 -24.88
C VAL A 238 -20.88 10.63 -23.49
N PRO A 239 -21.84 10.33 -22.60
CA PRO A 239 -21.77 10.76 -21.20
C PRO A 239 -20.53 10.16 -20.53
N CYS A 240 -19.72 11.02 -19.92
CA CYS A 240 -18.55 10.63 -19.14
C CYS A 240 -18.76 11.00 -17.66
N LYS A 241 -18.69 10.02 -16.78
CA LYS A 241 -18.84 10.18 -15.33
C LYS A 241 -17.54 9.86 -14.62
N LEU A 242 -17.23 10.62 -13.58
CA LEU A 242 -16.11 10.32 -12.68
C LEU A 242 -16.69 9.77 -11.38
N SER A 243 -16.12 8.68 -10.86
CA SER A 243 -16.49 8.20 -9.53
C SER A 243 -15.98 9.15 -8.44
N PRO A 244 -16.52 9.06 -7.21
CA PRO A 244 -15.91 9.69 -6.05
C PRO A 244 -14.45 9.23 -5.85
N LEU A 245 -13.67 10.05 -5.14
CA LEU A 245 -12.33 9.70 -4.69
C LEU A 245 -12.40 8.69 -3.54
N LEU A 246 -11.38 7.85 -3.38
CA LEU A 246 -11.34 6.86 -2.30
C LEU A 246 -11.25 7.51 -0.91
N GLY A 247 -10.66 8.71 -0.82
CA GLY A 247 -10.52 9.48 0.43
C GLY A 247 -11.84 9.92 1.05
N THR A 248 -12.94 9.90 0.29
CA THR A 248 -14.28 10.23 0.77
C THR A 248 -15.11 9.00 1.09
N HIS A 249 -14.55 7.79 0.91
CA HIS A 249 -15.29 6.55 1.12
C HIS A 249 -15.43 6.24 2.62
N PRO A 250 -16.65 5.95 3.13
CA PRO A 250 -16.90 5.80 4.57
C PRO A 250 -16.15 4.65 5.24
N HIS A 251 -15.75 3.62 4.49
CA HIS A 251 -14.96 2.50 5.01
C HIS A 251 -13.44 2.75 5.07
N LEU A 252 -12.92 3.85 4.50
CA LEU A 252 -11.48 4.10 4.48
C LEU A 252 -10.85 4.23 5.88
N PRO A 253 -11.47 4.90 6.88
CA PRO A 253 -10.92 4.96 8.23
C PRO A 253 -10.76 3.57 8.86
N ALA A 254 -11.75 2.69 8.68
CA ALA A 254 -11.73 1.32 9.18
C ALA A 254 -10.63 0.47 8.51
N LEU A 255 -10.42 0.64 7.20
CA LEU A 255 -9.30 0.00 6.50
C LEU A 255 -7.94 0.48 7.05
N LEU A 256 -7.78 1.77 7.33
CA LEU A 256 -6.55 2.32 7.92
C LEU A 256 -6.33 1.81 9.37
N GLU A 257 -7.39 1.69 10.16
CA GLU A 257 -7.36 1.04 11.48
C GLU A 257 -6.92 -0.43 11.36
N GLN A 258 -7.44 -1.17 10.39
CA GLN A 258 -7.04 -2.55 10.13
C GLN A 258 -5.54 -2.63 9.77
N ARG A 259 -5.06 -1.74 8.89
CA ARG A 259 -3.63 -1.67 8.53
C ARG A 259 -2.74 -1.29 9.72
N TYR A 260 -3.24 -0.48 10.65
CA TYR A 260 -2.53 -0.21 11.91
C TYR A 260 -2.40 -1.45 12.79
N ARG A 261 -3.51 -2.18 12.97
CA ARG A 261 -3.58 -3.38 13.83
C ARG A 261 -2.93 -4.60 13.19
N PHE A 262 -2.71 -4.59 11.88
CA PHE A 262 -2.13 -5.72 11.17
C PHE A 262 -0.72 -6.05 11.70
N VAL A 263 -0.55 -7.30 12.12
CA VAL A 263 0.74 -7.89 12.48
C VAL A 263 1.03 -9.00 11.47
N PRO A 264 2.07 -8.87 10.63
CA PRO A 264 2.39 -9.88 9.63
C PRO A 264 2.59 -11.26 10.25
N ARG A 265 1.83 -12.26 9.76
CA ARG A 265 1.86 -13.68 10.19
C ARG A 265 3.22 -14.39 10.00
N VAL A 266 4.21 -13.71 9.42
CA VAL A 266 5.51 -14.27 9.05
C VAL A 266 6.38 -14.62 10.26
N GLN A 267 6.20 -13.96 11.41
CA GLN A 267 6.94 -14.33 12.63
C GLN A 267 6.39 -15.61 13.28
N THR A 268 5.07 -15.80 13.32
CA THR A 268 4.44 -16.99 13.91
C THR A 268 4.71 -18.24 13.08
N ALA A 269 4.64 -18.18 11.75
CA ALA A 269 4.95 -19.35 10.90
C ALA A 269 6.41 -19.81 11.02
N LYS A 270 7.37 -18.88 11.15
CA LYS A 270 8.79 -19.20 11.37
C LYS A 270 9.03 -19.79 12.76
N LEU A 271 8.41 -19.23 13.79
CA LEU A 271 8.49 -19.77 15.17
C LEU A 271 7.85 -21.15 15.27
N VAL A 272 6.69 -21.37 14.64
CA VAL A 272 6.04 -22.68 14.58
C VAL A 272 6.88 -23.69 13.79
N GLY A 273 7.47 -23.28 12.67
CA GLY A 273 8.38 -24.13 11.90
C GLY A 273 9.63 -24.54 12.68
N ILE A 274 10.24 -23.61 13.42
CA ILE A 274 11.39 -23.89 14.30
C ILE A 274 10.98 -24.79 15.46
N ALA A 275 9.85 -24.50 16.12
CA ALA A 275 9.34 -25.31 17.23
C ALA A 275 8.99 -26.74 16.78
N ALA A 276 8.35 -26.91 15.61
CA ALA A 276 8.05 -28.22 15.04
C ALA A 276 9.33 -29.00 14.70
N LEU A 277 10.36 -28.32 14.16
CA LEU A 277 11.66 -28.94 13.88
C LEU A 277 12.33 -29.43 15.17
N LEU A 278 12.35 -28.60 16.23
CA LEU A 278 12.93 -28.97 17.53
C LEU A 278 12.15 -30.11 18.20
N LEU A 279 10.81 -30.10 18.13
CA LEU A 279 9.98 -31.16 18.69
C LEU A 279 10.19 -32.49 17.95
N SER A 280 10.31 -32.45 16.63
CA SER A 280 10.60 -33.64 15.81
C SER A 280 11.99 -34.23 16.11
N PHE A 281 12.98 -33.38 16.39
CA PHE A 281 14.32 -33.82 16.79
C PHE A 281 14.31 -34.43 18.20
N ALA A 282 13.62 -33.82 19.15
CA ALA A 282 13.45 -34.36 20.50
C ALA A 282 12.71 -35.71 20.49
N LEU A 283 11.65 -35.84 19.70
CA LEU A 283 10.90 -37.09 19.55
C LEU A 283 11.78 -38.19 18.95
N ALA A 284 12.61 -37.87 17.95
CA ALA A 284 13.54 -38.85 17.37
C ALA A 284 14.62 -39.33 18.35
N ILE A 285 15.08 -38.46 19.26
CA ILE A 285 16.01 -38.86 20.35
C ILE A 285 15.34 -39.81 21.33
N VAL A 286 14.10 -39.53 21.75
CA VAL A 286 13.34 -40.39 22.66
C VAL A 286 12.98 -41.72 21.99
N MET A 287 12.61 -41.72 20.70
CA MET A 287 12.34 -42.95 19.96
C MET A 287 13.59 -43.82 19.81
N LYS A 288 14.79 -43.23 19.72
CA LYS A 288 16.05 -43.97 19.68
C LYS A 288 16.26 -44.87 20.90
N SER A 289 15.86 -44.44 22.11
CA SER A 289 16.01 -45.26 23.32
C SER A 289 15.04 -46.43 23.42
N HIS A 290 14.05 -46.51 22.53
CA HIS A 290 13.07 -47.60 22.45
C HIS A 290 13.26 -48.52 21.24
N LEU A 291 14.27 -48.26 20.38
CA LEU A 291 14.58 -49.08 19.21
C LEU A 291 15.51 -50.26 19.59
N PRO A 292 15.37 -51.44 18.93
CA PRO A 292 16.28 -52.57 19.11
C PRO A 292 17.73 -52.21 18.74
N PRO A 293 18.76 -52.79 19.39
CA PRO A 293 20.17 -52.44 19.16
C PRO A 293 20.62 -52.53 17.69
N SER A 294 20.05 -53.46 16.92
CA SER A 294 20.33 -53.64 15.49
C SER A 294 19.91 -52.45 14.61
N LEU A 295 18.93 -51.65 15.05
CA LEU A 295 18.39 -50.52 14.31
C LEU A 295 18.89 -49.15 14.83
N GLN A 296 19.49 -49.11 16.02
CA GLN A 296 19.98 -47.86 16.63
C GLN A 296 21.13 -47.20 15.84
N ASN A 297 22.00 -48.01 15.21
CA ASN A 297 23.13 -47.50 14.41
C ASN A 297 22.66 -46.88 13.08
N LEU A 298 21.70 -47.52 12.41
CA LEU A 298 21.11 -47.01 11.17
C LEU A 298 20.32 -45.72 11.42
N PHE A 299 19.55 -45.67 12.51
CA PHE A 299 18.78 -44.49 12.91
C PHE A 299 19.68 -43.33 13.36
N GLY A 300 20.78 -43.64 14.06
CA GLY A 300 21.80 -42.66 14.43
C GLY A 300 22.47 -42.02 13.21
N PHE A 301 22.80 -42.81 12.19
CA PHE A 301 23.36 -42.28 10.94
C PHE A 301 22.37 -41.37 10.20
N LEU A 302 21.10 -41.76 10.12
CA LEU A 302 20.05 -40.96 9.47
C LEU A 302 19.83 -39.61 10.19
N LEU A 303 19.83 -39.60 11.52
CA LEU A 303 19.70 -38.38 12.33
C LEU A 303 20.86 -37.40 12.11
N VAL A 304 22.09 -37.90 11.98
CA VAL A 304 23.26 -37.06 11.67
C VAL A 304 23.12 -36.43 10.29
N GLN A 305 22.67 -37.18 9.28
CA GLN A 305 22.44 -36.66 7.93
C GLN A 305 21.38 -35.54 7.90
N VAL A 306 20.26 -35.74 8.61
CA VAL A 306 19.22 -34.70 8.73
C VAL A 306 19.74 -33.46 9.45
N GLY A 307 20.53 -33.62 10.52
CA GLY A 307 21.17 -32.51 11.23
C GLY A 307 22.14 -31.70 10.34
N VAL A 308 22.93 -32.39 9.52
CA VAL A 308 23.85 -31.75 8.55
C VAL A 308 23.07 -30.96 7.49
N ILE A 309 22.01 -31.54 6.91
CA ILE A 309 21.17 -30.86 5.91
C ILE A 309 20.53 -29.61 6.51
N ALA A 310 19.97 -29.71 7.73
CA ALA A 310 19.39 -28.57 8.43
C ALA A 310 20.42 -27.46 8.70
N GLY A 311 21.65 -27.83 9.08
CA GLY A 311 22.77 -26.90 9.25
C GLY A 311 23.15 -26.16 7.97
N VAL A 312 23.24 -26.88 6.84
CA VAL A 312 23.54 -26.31 5.52
C VAL A 312 22.45 -25.35 5.07
N VAL A 313 21.17 -25.72 5.24
CA VAL A 313 20.03 -24.84 4.90
C VAL A 313 20.05 -23.57 5.75
N ALA A 314 20.33 -23.67 7.05
CA ALA A 314 20.44 -22.51 7.93
C ALA A 314 21.60 -21.58 7.54
N LEU A 315 22.74 -22.14 7.14
CA LEU A 315 23.90 -21.39 6.65
C LEU A 315 23.61 -20.70 5.31
N ALA A 316 22.96 -21.39 4.38
CA ALA A 316 22.51 -20.82 3.10
C ALA A 316 21.54 -19.65 3.33
N PHE A 317 20.61 -19.79 4.29
CA PHE A 317 19.70 -18.71 4.66
C PHE A 317 20.43 -17.49 5.26
N ARG A 318 21.43 -17.72 6.12
CA ARG A 318 22.27 -16.63 6.67
C ARG A 318 23.10 -15.95 5.59
N TYR A 319 23.66 -16.71 4.65
CA TYR A 319 24.43 -16.20 3.53
C TYR A 319 23.58 -15.35 2.58
N LEU A 320 22.38 -15.83 2.20
CA LEU A 320 21.44 -15.06 1.37
C LEU A 320 21.00 -13.76 2.08
N ARG A 321 20.81 -13.81 3.41
CA ARG A 321 20.48 -12.64 4.22
C ARG A 321 21.62 -11.62 4.31
N SER A 322 22.90 -12.04 4.36
CA SER A 322 24.03 -11.10 4.37
C SER A 322 24.24 -10.47 2.99
N LYS A 323 24.05 -11.23 1.91
CA LYS A 323 24.15 -10.73 0.53
C LYS A 323 23.07 -9.68 0.22
N HIS A 324 21.89 -9.79 0.82
CA HIS A 324 20.83 -8.79 0.72
C HIS A 324 21.12 -7.51 1.53
N ARG A 325 21.96 -7.57 2.58
CA ARG A 325 22.40 -6.38 3.35
C ARG A 325 23.53 -5.60 2.67
N ASN A 326 24.32 -6.25 1.81
CA ASN A 326 25.44 -5.59 1.11
C ASN A 326 25.04 -5.01 -0.27
N LYS A 327 23.74 -4.98 -0.59
CA LYS A 327 23.19 -4.37 -1.81
C LYS A 327 22.16 -3.26 -1.54
N SER A 328 22.06 -2.75 -0.31
CA SER A 328 21.32 -1.51 0.01
C SER A 328 22.29 -0.40 0.36
#